data_AF-A0A835CKE3-F1
#
_entry.id   AF-A0A835CKE3-F1
#
_cell.length_a   1.000
_cell.length_b   1.000
_cell.length_c   1.000
_cell.angle_alpha   90.00
_cell.angle_beta   90.00
_cell.angle_gamma   90.00
#
_symmetry.space_group_name_H-M   'P 1'
#
loop_
_entity.id
_entity.type
_entity.pdbx_description
1 polymer ?
#
loop_
_entity_poly.entity_id
_entity_poly.type
_entity_poly.pdbx_seq_one_letter_code
_entity_poly.pdbx_strand_id
1 'polypeptide(L)'
;MAVCSSVVRDDSLDYPLLVPTNSYVYTANGCVRCKCDAAYYNWTLQCEPSHLKPTNWSTCPSMQCNISSNMYIIGSTTHSGSHNVTFCAYSGYGNQTIFTTLATGVTLPDNSDRVHSGKGNSIDHKQGRWWIWLVVVAVIAIPILFYLCNLIWKKYKTKVDRKRKQKKLIWEIGGGTIASTLYNKAKGNTKDGKTNHEMRIFSFESIVAATNEFSIANKLGEGGFGPVYKLVLLCLI
;
A
#
# COMPACT_ATOMS: atom_id res chain seq x y z
N MET A 1 10.96 -10.25 0.59
CA MET A 1 12.26 -9.57 0.60
C MET A 1 12.50 -9.10 2.03
N ALA A 2 13.64 -9.45 2.63
CA ALA A 2 13.95 -9.01 3.99
C ALA A 2 14.61 -7.62 3.94
N VAL A 3 14.31 -6.79 4.93
CA VAL A 3 14.73 -5.39 5.04
C VAL A 3 15.30 -5.18 6.43
N CYS A 4 16.36 -4.40 6.57
CA CYS A 4 16.93 -4.09 7.87
C CYS A 4 16.01 -3.15 8.67
N SER A 5 15.97 -3.37 9.99
CA SER A 5 15.34 -2.45 10.93
C SER A 5 16.12 -1.15 11.01
N SER A 6 15.41 -0.02 10.93
CA SER A 6 15.98 1.32 11.08
C SER A 6 15.34 2.03 12.28
N VAL A 7 16.09 2.95 12.88
CA VAL A 7 15.62 3.80 13.99
C VAL A 7 15.22 5.19 13.51
N VAL A 8 14.84 5.29 12.23
CA VAL A 8 14.45 6.54 11.58
C VAL A 8 13.11 7.00 12.16
N ARG A 9 13.05 8.26 12.60
CA ARG A 9 11.87 8.89 13.17
C ARG A 9 10.79 9.06 12.10
N ASP A 10 9.53 9.06 12.54
CA ASP A 10 8.35 9.23 11.69
C ASP A 10 8.19 10.66 11.13
N ASP A 11 8.78 11.65 11.78
CA ASP A 11 8.85 13.05 11.31
C ASP A 11 10.03 13.33 10.37
N SER A 12 10.83 12.31 10.04
CA SER A 12 11.94 12.42 9.10
C SER A 12 11.47 12.49 7.64
N LEU A 13 12.19 13.24 6.80
CA LEU A 13 11.86 13.37 5.38
C LEU A 13 12.12 12.08 4.57
N ASP A 14 12.93 11.16 5.07
CA ASP A 14 13.16 9.82 4.50
C ASP A 14 12.37 8.70 5.19
N TYR A 15 11.37 9.02 6.01
CA TYR A 15 10.51 8.01 6.60
C TYR A 15 9.47 7.47 5.59
N PRO A 16 9.27 6.14 5.48
CA PRO A 16 10.05 5.06 6.09
C PRO A 16 11.30 4.70 5.26
N LEU A 17 12.46 4.64 5.92
CA LEU A 17 13.71 4.24 5.26
C LEU A 17 13.82 2.71 5.20
N LEU A 18 13.53 2.14 4.03
CA LEU A 18 13.56 0.71 3.78
C LEU A 18 14.74 0.34 2.89
N VAL A 19 15.67 -0.47 3.40
CA VAL A 19 16.84 -0.95 2.67
C VAL A 19 16.84 -2.49 2.61
N PRO A 20 16.71 -3.09 1.43
CA PRO A 20 16.80 -4.54 1.26
C PRO A 20 18.16 -5.09 1.69
N THR A 21 18.19 -6.34 2.15
CA THR A 21 19.46 -7.04 2.45
C THR A 21 20.45 -7.03 1.29
N ASN A 22 21.73 -6.88 1.61
CA ASN A 22 22.85 -6.78 0.67
C ASN A 22 22.73 -5.58 -0.29
N SER A 23 21.98 -4.55 0.10
CA SER A 23 21.83 -3.30 -0.65
C SER A 23 22.25 -2.11 0.21
N TYR A 24 22.43 -0.97 -0.46
CA TYR A 24 22.74 0.31 0.18
C TYR A 24 21.93 1.44 -0.45
N VAL A 25 21.74 2.51 0.30
CA VAL A 25 21.04 3.73 -0.11
C VAL A 25 21.78 4.96 0.40
N TYR A 26 21.70 6.05 -0.35
CA TYR A 26 22.14 7.37 0.11
C TYR A 26 20.92 8.18 0.56
N THR A 27 20.99 8.76 1.75
CA THR A 27 19.95 9.63 2.32
C THR A 27 20.55 10.95 2.82
N ALA A 28 19.71 11.83 3.37
CA ALA A 28 20.08 13.17 3.85
C ALA A 28 20.82 13.98 2.77
N ASN A 29 20.19 14.14 1.60
CA ASN A 29 20.75 14.83 0.42
C ASN A 29 22.13 14.30 -0.01
N GLY A 30 22.36 13.01 0.16
CA GLY A 30 23.59 12.32 -0.20
C GLY A 30 24.60 12.22 0.94
N CYS A 31 24.40 12.91 2.07
CA CYS A 31 25.38 12.97 3.16
C CYS A 31 25.55 11.68 3.95
N VAL A 32 24.55 10.80 3.99
CA VAL A 32 24.60 9.56 4.77
C VAL A 32 24.40 8.37 3.85
N ARG A 33 25.30 7.39 3.95
CA ARG A 33 25.17 6.10 3.26
C ARG A 33 24.73 5.06 4.26
N CYS A 34 23.64 4.35 3.97
CA CYS A 34 23.14 3.28 4.80
C CYS A 34 23.13 1.96 4.04
N LYS A 35 23.69 0.90 4.62
CA LYS A 35 23.74 -0.46 4.08
C LYS A 35 23.03 -1.44 5.00
N CYS A 36 22.44 -2.47 4.41
CA CYS A 36 21.77 -3.53 5.15
C CYS A 36 22.50 -4.86 4.92
N ASP A 37 23.08 -5.41 5.99
CA ASP A 37 23.74 -6.72 5.98
C ASP A 37 23.02 -7.65 6.98
N ALA A 38 22.67 -8.85 6.52
CA ALA A 38 21.97 -9.85 7.32
C ALA A 38 22.82 -10.40 8.48
N ALA A 39 24.15 -10.26 8.40
CA ALA A 39 25.08 -10.74 9.43
C ALA A 39 25.30 -9.75 10.58
N TYR A 40 24.76 -8.53 10.49
CA TYR A 40 25.10 -7.45 11.42
C TYR A 40 24.00 -7.18 12.45
N TYR A 41 24.38 -7.11 13.74
CA TYR A 41 23.56 -6.75 14.91
C TYR A 41 22.04 -6.85 14.72
N ASN A 42 21.50 -8.08 14.67
CA ASN A 42 20.06 -8.33 14.60
C ASN A 42 19.35 -7.59 13.44
N TRP A 43 19.94 -7.59 12.24
CA TRP A 43 19.37 -6.99 11.03
C TRP A 43 19.16 -5.46 11.15
N THR A 44 20.05 -4.76 11.85
CA THR A 44 19.99 -3.30 11.97
C THR A 44 20.70 -2.59 10.83
N LEU A 45 20.16 -1.45 10.42
CA LEU A 45 20.72 -0.66 9.33
C LEU A 45 22.06 -0.02 9.75
N GLN A 46 23.13 -0.27 8.98
CA GLN A 46 24.43 0.34 9.20
C GLN A 46 24.57 1.61 8.38
N CYS A 47 24.69 2.75 9.03
CA CYS A 47 24.92 4.02 8.34
C CYS A 47 26.34 4.55 8.61
N GLU A 48 26.87 5.30 7.65
CA GLU A 48 28.17 5.96 7.69
C GLU A 48 28.09 7.30 6.94
N PRO A 49 28.93 8.29 7.29
CA PRO A 49 29.05 9.52 6.50
C PRO A 49 29.47 9.20 5.07
N SER A 50 28.82 9.84 4.10
CA SER A 50 29.22 9.73 2.70
C SER A 50 30.46 10.60 2.41
N HIS A 51 31.24 10.19 1.41
CA HIS A 51 32.27 11.04 0.81
C HIS A 51 31.75 11.86 -0.40
N LEU A 52 30.42 11.96 -0.56
CA LEU A 52 29.79 12.63 -1.69
C LEU A 52 29.49 14.10 -1.36
N LYS A 53 29.50 14.95 -2.40
CA LYS A 53 29.05 16.35 -2.26
C LYS A 53 27.52 16.37 -2.11
N PRO A 54 26.97 17.09 -1.10
CA PRO A 54 25.52 17.19 -0.92
C PRO A 54 24.85 17.91 -2.08
N THR A 55 23.64 17.48 -2.43
CA THR A 55 22.88 18.06 -3.56
C THR A 55 22.19 19.37 -3.19
N ASN A 56 21.74 19.51 -1.93
CA ASN A 56 20.92 20.64 -1.45
C ASN A 56 21.54 21.41 -0.27
N TRP A 57 22.76 21.04 0.15
CA TRP A 57 23.49 21.72 1.21
C TRP A 57 24.86 22.16 0.69
N SER A 58 25.40 23.25 1.24
CA SER A 58 26.78 23.66 0.96
C SER A 58 27.79 22.69 1.60
N THR A 59 27.46 22.19 2.79
CA THR A 59 28.24 21.20 3.56
C THR A 59 27.30 20.29 4.34
N CYS A 60 27.70 19.03 4.56
CA CYS A 60 26.89 18.10 5.35
C CYS A 60 26.76 18.58 6.81
N PRO A 61 25.53 18.61 7.37
CA PRO A 61 25.29 18.93 8.78
C PRO A 61 26.00 17.94 9.72
N SER A 62 26.10 18.32 11.00
CA SER A 62 26.72 17.45 12.02
C SER A 62 25.99 16.10 12.13
N MET A 63 26.78 15.04 12.24
CA MET A 63 26.35 13.64 12.40
C MET A 63 26.83 13.07 13.73
N GLN A 64 26.91 13.91 14.76
CA GLN A 64 27.54 13.58 16.02
C GLN A 64 26.53 13.06 17.05
N CYS A 65 26.87 11.96 17.71
CA CYS A 65 26.18 11.47 18.90
C CYS A 65 26.91 11.89 20.18
N ASN A 66 26.14 12.29 21.19
CA ASN A 66 26.67 12.51 22.53
C ASN A 66 26.60 11.19 23.33
N ILE A 67 27.75 10.60 23.65
CA ILE A 67 27.83 9.41 24.50
C ILE A 67 28.76 9.73 25.66
N SER A 68 28.21 9.85 26.86
CA SER A 68 28.97 9.90 28.11
C SER A 68 30.20 10.82 28.07
N SER A 69 30.00 12.07 27.63
CA SER A 69 31.00 13.14 27.55
C SER A 69 32.01 13.07 26.39
N ASN A 70 31.93 12.07 25.51
CA ASN A 70 32.73 11.97 24.29
C ASN A 70 31.85 12.13 23.03
N MET A 71 32.40 12.81 22.02
CA MET A 71 31.71 13.12 20.76
C MET A 71 32.03 12.05 19.71
N TYR A 72 31.02 11.27 19.33
CA TYR A 72 31.14 10.18 18.36
C TYR A 72 30.43 10.52 17.05
N ILE A 73 30.83 9.91 15.95
CA ILE A 73 30.16 10.08 14.64
C ILE A 73 29.33 8.83 14.30
N ILE A 74 28.39 8.96 13.36
CA ILE A 74 27.62 7.83 12.83
C ILE A 74 28.56 6.68 12.44
N GLY A 75 28.23 5.46 12.91
CA GLY A 75 29.04 4.26 12.69
C GLY A 75 30.09 3.96 13.76
N SER A 76 30.37 4.89 14.68
CA SER A 76 31.22 4.63 15.84
C SER A 76 30.53 3.67 16.83
N THR A 77 31.28 2.66 17.28
CA THR A 77 30.85 1.66 18.27
C THR A 77 31.65 1.80 19.56
N THR A 78 30.97 1.69 20.70
CA THR A 78 31.61 1.61 22.03
C THR A 78 31.17 0.35 22.73
N HIS A 79 32.13 -0.37 23.31
CA HIS A 79 31.86 -1.54 24.14
C HIS A 79 31.42 -1.07 25.53
N SER A 80 30.17 -1.33 25.90
CA SER A 80 29.65 -1.03 27.23
C SER A 80 29.68 -2.26 28.16
N GLY A 81 30.33 -3.37 27.74
CA GLY A 81 30.46 -4.63 28.46
C GLY A 81 30.68 -5.82 27.50
N SER A 82 30.81 -7.04 28.03
CA SER A 82 31.20 -8.26 27.27
C SER A 82 30.26 -8.67 26.12
N HIS A 83 29.03 -8.14 26.05
CA HIS A 83 28.03 -8.52 25.03
C HIS A 83 27.19 -7.37 24.48
N ASN A 84 27.26 -6.17 25.08
CA ASN A 84 26.43 -5.03 24.70
C ASN A 84 27.31 -3.94 24.07
N VAL A 85 27.07 -3.70 22.79
CA VAL A 85 27.72 -2.64 22.02
C VAL A 85 26.73 -1.50 21.85
N THR A 86 27.17 -0.29 22.18
CA THR A 86 26.40 0.92 21.94
C THR A 86 26.96 1.62 20.72
N PHE A 87 26.12 2.09 19.80
CA PHE A 87 26.58 2.71 18.57
C PHE A 87 25.75 3.93 18.21
N CYS A 88 26.39 4.88 17.52
CA CYS A 88 25.73 6.06 16.99
C CYS A 88 24.95 5.70 15.71
N ALA A 89 23.62 5.69 15.81
CA ALA A 89 22.73 5.34 14.72
C ALA A 89 22.11 6.58 14.08
N TYR A 90 21.86 6.49 12.78
CA TYR A 90 21.12 7.50 12.04
C TYR A 90 19.62 7.39 12.35
N SER A 91 18.99 8.50 12.74
CA SER A 91 17.57 8.56 13.10
C SER A 91 16.73 9.46 12.19
N GLY A 92 17.28 9.91 11.06
CA GLY A 92 16.56 10.68 10.04
C GLY A 92 17.22 12.02 9.69
N TYR A 93 16.56 12.81 8.86
CA TYR A 93 16.94 14.17 8.55
C TYR A 93 15.72 15.07 8.33
N GLY A 94 15.90 16.34 8.63
CA GLY A 94 14.90 17.38 8.45
C GLY A 94 15.44 18.53 7.60
N ASN A 95 14.81 19.70 7.75
CA ASN A 95 15.20 20.90 7.03
C ASN A 95 16.59 21.40 7.51
N GLN A 96 17.63 20.97 6.79
CA GLN A 96 19.06 21.30 7.02
C GLN A 96 19.73 20.68 8.24
N THR A 97 19.15 19.66 8.85
CA THR A 97 19.73 18.96 10.00
C THR A 97 19.62 17.45 9.86
N ILE A 98 20.59 16.73 10.43
CA ILE A 98 20.60 15.28 10.52
C ILE A 98 20.32 14.90 11.97
N PHE A 99 19.40 13.96 12.16
CA PHE A 99 19.06 13.40 13.46
C PHE A 99 19.86 12.12 13.68
N THR A 100 20.43 12.00 14.87
CA THR A 100 21.16 10.81 15.31
C THR A 100 20.65 10.36 16.67
N THR A 101 20.68 9.05 16.93
CA THR A 101 20.29 8.48 18.22
C THR A 101 21.28 7.41 18.67
N LEU A 102 21.33 7.18 19.97
CA LEU A 102 22.13 6.12 20.54
C LEU A 102 21.36 4.80 20.49
N ALA A 103 21.91 3.81 19.81
CA ALA A 103 21.32 2.48 19.70
C ALA A 103 22.21 1.43 20.38
N THR A 104 21.59 0.39 20.94
CA THR A 104 22.29 -0.74 21.54
C THR A 104 22.11 -1.99 20.67
N GLY A 105 23.20 -2.69 20.41
CA GLY A 105 23.25 -3.96 19.69
C GLY A 105 23.98 -5.02 20.52
N VAL A 106 23.60 -6.28 20.34
CA VAL A 106 24.24 -7.42 21.00
C VAL A 106 25.16 -8.10 19.98
N THR A 107 26.47 -8.15 20.25
CA THR A 107 27.40 -9.01 19.48
C THR A 107 27.12 -10.45 19.88
N LEU A 108 26.63 -11.27 18.94
CA LEU A 108 26.61 -12.72 19.13
C LEU A 108 28.03 -13.26 18.98
N PRO A 109 28.53 -14.13 19.89
CA PRO A 109 29.69 -14.95 19.61
C PRO A 109 29.31 -15.99 18.53
N ASP A 110 30.22 -16.22 17.60
CA ASP A 110 30.10 -17.20 16.52
C ASP A 110 29.95 -18.61 17.09
N ASN A 111 28.73 -19.16 17.10
CA ASN A 111 28.48 -20.58 16.91
C ASN A 111 27.01 -20.85 16.59
N SER A 112 26.77 -21.81 15.69
CA SER A 112 25.45 -22.26 15.29
C SER A 112 24.59 -22.69 16.48
N ASP A 113 23.38 -22.14 16.61
CA ASP A 113 22.16 -22.94 16.79
C ASP A 113 20.89 -22.08 16.67
N ARG A 114 19.88 -22.66 16.04
CA ARG A 114 18.55 -22.04 15.83
C ARG A 114 17.85 -21.89 17.18
N VAL A 115 17.76 -20.67 17.69
CA VAL A 115 16.87 -20.34 18.81
C VAL A 115 15.94 -19.20 18.39
N HIS A 116 14.64 -19.50 18.43
CA HIS A 116 13.55 -18.54 18.39
C HIS A 116 13.64 -17.57 19.58
N SER A 117 13.10 -16.37 19.35
CA SER A 117 12.64 -15.41 20.38
C SER A 117 13.69 -14.44 20.92
N GLY A 118 13.69 -13.25 20.31
CA GLY A 118 14.24 -12.03 20.89
C GLY A 118 13.27 -10.89 20.61
N LYS A 119 12.30 -10.70 21.51
CA LYS A 119 11.33 -9.60 21.49
C LYS A 119 12.11 -8.31 21.79
N GLY A 120 12.44 -7.55 20.74
CA GLY A 120 13.05 -6.24 20.89
C GLY A 120 12.05 -5.28 21.54
N ASN A 121 12.42 -4.72 22.69
CA ASN A 121 11.62 -3.72 23.36
C ASN A 121 11.61 -2.44 22.53
N SER A 122 10.43 -2.11 22.02
CA SER A 122 10.09 -0.82 21.44
C SER A 122 10.34 0.31 22.43
N ILE A 123 10.98 1.37 21.94
CA ILE A 123 11.17 2.64 22.62
C ILE A 123 9.82 3.13 23.15
N ASP A 124 9.78 3.41 24.45
CA ASP A 124 8.66 4.03 25.17
C ASP A 124 8.41 5.43 24.59
N HIS A 125 7.59 5.48 23.55
CA HIS A 125 6.75 6.63 23.31
C HIS A 125 5.78 6.67 24.50
N LYS A 126 5.69 7.79 25.24
CA LYS A 126 4.55 8.04 26.13
C LYS A 126 3.30 8.19 25.27
N GLN A 127 2.84 7.07 24.73
CA GLN A 127 1.65 6.91 23.94
C GLN A 127 0.52 6.79 24.97
N GLY A 128 0.02 7.96 25.40
CA GLY A 128 -1.29 8.02 26.00
C GLY A 128 -2.21 7.14 25.16
N ARG A 129 -2.87 6.18 25.82
CA ARG A 129 -3.48 4.98 25.23
C ARG A 129 -4.65 5.33 24.30
N TRP A 130 -4.40 6.03 23.19
CA TRP A 130 -5.40 6.48 22.21
C TRP A 130 -6.11 5.26 21.60
N TRP A 131 -5.40 4.15 21.45
CA TRP A 131 -6.00 2.88 21.05
C TRP A 131 -7.12 2.38 22.00
N ILE A 132 -7.19 2.79 23.26
CA ILE A 132 -8.35 2.49 24.14
C ILE A 132 -9.60 3.22 23.65
N TRP A 133 -9.47 4.48 23.22
CA TRP A 133 -10.60 5.22 22.69
C TRP A 133 -11.14 4.56 21.41
N LEU A 134 -10.28 3.93 20.60
CA LEU A 134 -10.75 3.13 19.44
C LEU A 134 -11.55 1.90 19.87
N VAL A 135 -11.14 1.21 20.95
CA VAL A 135 -11.89 0.06 21.48
C VAL A 135 -13.23 0.48 22.07
N VAL A 136 -13.27 1.56 22.86
CA VAL A 136 -14.52 2.08 23.45
C VAL A 136 -15.50 2.54 22.38
N VAL A 137 -15.03 3.24 21.34
CA VAL A 137 -15.87 3.65 20.22
C VAL A 137 -16.38 2.46 19.43
N ALA A 138 -15.56 1.42 19.20
CA ALA A 138 -16.00 0.22 18.50
C ALA A 138 -17.11 -0.52 19.26
N VAL A 139 -16.99 -0.66 20.59
CA VAL A 139 -18.00 -1.34 21.43
C VAL A 139 -19.36 -0.64 21.38
N ILE A 140 -19.40 0.67 21.16
CA ILE A 140 -20.66 1.44 21.09
C ILE A 140 -21.16 1.55 19.64
N ALA A 141 -20.28 1.80 18.68
CA ALA A 141 -20.65 2.03 17.28
C ALA A 141 -21.13 0.74 16.59
N ILE A 142 -20.51 -0.40 16.88
CA ILE A 142 -20.86 -1.70 16.27
C ILE A 142 -22.31 -2.14 16.60
N PRO A 143 -22.77 -2.15 17.87
CA PRO A 143 -24.16 -2.53 18.18
C PRO A 143 -25.16 -1.53 17.63
N ILE A 144 -24.85 -0.23 17.60
CA ILE A 144 -25.72 0.78 17.00
C ILE A 144 -25.83 0.57 15.48
N LEU A 145 -24.71 0.35 14.79
CA LEU A 145 -24.70 0.06 13.36
C LEU A 145 -25.45 -1.24 13.05
N PHE A 146 -25.25 -2.28 13.85
CA PHE A 146 -25.96 -3.55 13.71
C PHE A 146 -27.47 -3.39 13.91
N TYR A 147 -27.90 -2.60 14.91
CA TYR A 147 -29.31 -2.31 15.17
C TYR A 147 -29.95 -1.51 14.02
N LEU A 148 -29.26 -0.48 13.51
CA LEU A 148 -29.72 0.32 12.37
C LEU A 148 -29.81 -0.52 11.09
N CYS A 149 -28.81 -1.36 10.81
CA CYS A 149 -28.85 -2.30 9.69
C CYS A 149 -30.06 -3.24 9.77
N ASN A 150 -30.38 -3.76 10.95
CA ASN A 150 -31.57 -4.60 11.16
C ASN A 150 -32.89 -3.85 10.92
N LEU A 151 -33.00 -2.58 11.37
CA LEU A 151 -34.18 -1.75 11.11
C LEU A 151 -34.36 -1.44 9.62
N ILE A 152 -33.26 -1.10 8.93
CA ILE A 152 -33.26 -0.83 7.49
C ILE A 152 -33.63 -2.11 6.72
N TRP A 153 -33.07 -3.27 7.07
CA TRP A 153 -33.45 -4.55 6.49
C TRP A 153 -34.92 -4.91 6.72
N LYS A 154 -35.47 -4.64 7.91
CA LYS A 154 -36.90 -4.86 8.19
C LYS A 154 -37.79 -3.94 7.35
N LYS A 155 -37.39 -2.68 7.15
CA LYS A 155 -38.06 -1.71 6.26
C LYS A 155 -37.94 -2.09 4.78
N TYR A 156 -36.79 -2.64 4.38
CA TYR A 156 -36.57 -3.12 3.02
C TYR A 156 -37.42 -4.36 2.74
N LYS A 157 -37.45 -5.33 3.66
CA LYS A 157 -38.26 -6.55 3.55
C LYS A 157 -39.76 -6.23 3.43
N THR A 158 -40.28 -5.34 4.28
CA THR A 158 -41.69 -4.92 4.20
C THR A 158 -42.06 -4.19 2.89
N LYS A 159 -41.13 -3.41 2.30
CA LYS A 159 -41.33 -2.80 0.97
C LYS A 159 -41.24 -3.83 -0.17
N VAL A 160 -40.31 -4.78 -0.09
CA VAL A 160 -40.15 -5.87 -1.08
C VAL A 160 -41.38 -6.78 -1.10
N ASP A 161 -41.93 -7.11 0.07
CA ASP A 161 -43.12 -7.97 0.16
C ASP A 161 -44.38 -7.29 -0.41
N ARG A 162 -44.51 -5.96 -0.28
CA ARG A 162 -45.56 -5.20 -0.99
C ARG A 162 -45.39 -5.26 -2.51
N LYS A 163 -44.16 -5.13 -3.03
CA LYS A 163 -43.88 -5.27 -4.47
C LYS A 163 -44.11 -6.70 -4.98
N ARG A 164 -43.84 -7.73 -4.17
CA ARG A 164 -44.12 -9.14 -4.50
C ARG A 164 -45.63 -9.41 -4.57
N LYS A 165 -46.41 -8.89 -3.62
CA LYS A 165 -47.89 -9.00 -3.64
C LYS A 165 -48.50 -8.28 -4.85
N GLN A 166 -48.00 -7.10 -5.19
CA GLN A 166 -48.46 -6.36 -6.38
C GLN A 166 -48.09 -7.07 -7.69
N LYS A 167 -46.87 -7.65 -7.78
CA LYS A 167 -46.45 -8.47 -8.93
C LYS A 167 -47.26 -9.77 -9.07
N LYS A 168 -47.67 -10.40 -7.96
CA LYS A 168 -48.53 -11.59 -7.98
C LYS A 168 -49.91 -11.29 -8.56
N LEU A 169 -50.52 -10.17 -8.16
CA LEU A 169 -51.80 -9.70 -8.70
C LEU A 169 -51.72 -9.31 -10.19
N ILE A 170 -50.60 -8.70 -10.62
CA ILE A 170 -50.38 -8.33 -12.02
C ILE A 170 -50.12 -9.57 -12.90
N TRP A 171 -49.43 -10.60 -12.38
CA TRP A 171 -49.18 -11.86 -13.09
C TRP A 171 -50.46 -12.68 -13.32
N GLU A 172 -51.43 -12.59 -12.40
CA GLU A 172 -52.70 -13.32 -12.46
C GLU A 172 -53.69 -12.68 -13.46
N ILE A 173 -53.55 -11.39 -13.75
CA ILE A 173 -54.33 -10.66 -14.76
C ILE A 173 -53.61 -10.61 -16.12
N GLY A 174 -52.28 -10.60 -16.13
CA GLY A 174 -51.43 -10.32 -17.29
C GLY A 174 -50.83 -11.56 -17.95
N GLY A 175 -51.67 -12.48 -18.43
CA GLY A 175 -51.23 -13.59 -19.27
C GLY A 175 -50.51 -13.11 -20.54
N GLY A 176 -49.18 -13.10 -20.49
CA GLY A 176 -48.25 -13.30 -21.62
C GLY A 176 -48.04 -12.18 -22.66
N THR A 177 -49.03 -11.36 -23.01
CA THR A 177 -48.97 -10.60 -24.29
C THR A 177 -48.75 -9.08 -24.17
N ILE A 178 -48.98 -8.46 -23.02
CA ILE A 178 -48.93 -6.98 -22.90
C ILE A 178 -47.56 -6.47 -22.40
N ALA A 179 -46.81 -7.29 -21.65
CA ALA A 179 -45.54 -6.87 -21.05
C ALA A 179 -44.38 -6.76 -22.05
N SER A 180 -44.35 -7.62 -23.07
CA SER A 180 -43.30 -7.62 -24.11
C SER A 180 -43.38 -6.38 -25.01
N THR A 181 -44.59 -5.93 -25.34
CA THR A 181 -44.81 -4.73 -26.16
C THR A 181 -44.39 -3.45 -25.45
N LEU A 182 -44.54 -3.38 -24.11
CA LEU A 182 -44.10 -2.22 -23.32
C LEU A 182 -42.58 -2.19 -23.10
N TYR A 183 -41.92 -3.35 -22.97
CA TYR A 183 -40.46 -3.42 -22.84
C TYR A 183 -39.73 -2.93 -24.10
N ASN A 184 -40.20 -3.33 -25.29
CA ASN A 184 -39.59 -2.89 -26.55
C ASN A 184 -39.87 -1.42 -26.87
N LYS A 185 -41.01 -0.86 -26.41
CA LYS A 185 -41.37 0.54 -26.65
C LYS A 185 -40.60 1.53 -25.78
N ALA A 186 -39.99 1.08 -24.68
CA ALA A 186 -39.23 1.94 -23.76
C ALA A 186 -37.74 2.14 -24.16
N LYS A 187 -37.19 1.35 -25.10
CA LYS A 187 -35.77 1.46 -25.50
C LYS A 187 -35.53 2.32 -26.76
N GLY A 188 -36.61 2.78 -27.41
CA GLY A 188 -36.52 3.52 -28.68
C GLY A 188 -36.42 5.04 -28.58
N ASN A 189 -36.48 5.66 -27.38
CA ASN A 189 -36.46 7.12 -27.31
C ASN A 189 -36.02 7.68 -25.95
N THR A 190 -34.72 7.80 -25.73
CA THR A 190 -34.18 8.76 -24.78
C THR A 190 -32.95 9.43 -25.39
N LYS A 191 -33.19 10.60 -25.97
CA LYS A 191 -32.23 11.70 -25.94
C LYS A 191 -32.06 12.08 -24.47
N ASP A 192 -30.94 11.72 -23.85
CA ASP A 192 -30.41 12.51 -22.73
C ASP A 192 -28.90 12.29 -22.64
N GLY A 193 -28.18 13.39 -22.73
CA GLY A 193 -26.74 13.43 -22.58
C GLY A 193 -26.39 13.16 -21.12
N LYS A 194 -25.66 12.08 -20.88
CA LYS A 194 -24.83 11.91 -19.67
C LYS A 194 -23.73 10.92 -19.99
N THR A 195 -22.53 11.46 -20.07
CA THR A 195 -21.25 10.77 -20.11
C THR A 195 -21.20 9.66 -19.06
N ASN A 196 -21.46 8.43 -19.50
CA ASN A 196 -21.01 7.23 -18.84
C ASN A 196 -20.24 6.47 -19.92
N HIS A 197 -18.98 6.14 -19.65
CA HIS A 197 -18.19 5.27 -20.51
C HIS A 197 -18.88 3.89 -20.48
N GLU A 198 -19.87 3.71 -21.36
CA GLU A 198 -20.59 2.46 -21.54
C GLU A 198 -19.62 1.48 -22.20
N MET A 199 -18.97 0.66 -21.38
CA MET A 199 -18.14 -0.42 -21.86
C MET A 199 -19.04 -1.42 -22.57
N ARG A 200 -19.09 -1.33 -23.90
CA ARG A 200 -19.81 -2.28 -24.74
C ARG A 200 -19.08 -3.63 -24.67
N ILE A 201 -19.75 -4.63 -24.13
CA ILE A 201 -19.24 -6.00 -24.09
C ILE A 201 -19.58 -6.67 -25.41
N PHE A 202 -18.57 -7.14 -26.14
CA PHE A 202 -18.73 -7.88 -27.39
C PHE A 202 -18.53 -9.39 -27.17
N SER A 203 -19.31 -10.22 -27.85
CA SER A 203 -19.06 -11.67 -27.87
C SER A 203 -17.81 -11.99 -28.68
N PHE A 204 -17.13 -13.09 -28.36
CA PHE A 204 -15.96 -13.55 -29.10
C PHE A 204 -16.27 -13.77 -30.59
N GLU A 205 -17.43 -14.34 -30.91
CA GLU A 205 -17.93 -14.51 -32.28
C GLU A 205 -18.01 -13.19 -33.06
N SER A 206 -18.47 -12.11 -32.41
CA SER A 206 -18.51 -10.78 -33.02
C SER A 206 -17.11 -10.25 -33.33
N ILE A 207 -16.12 -10.55 -32.47
CA ILE A 207 -14.72 -10.13 -32.66
C ILE A 207 -14.06 -10.93 -33.79
N VAL A 208 -14.30 -12.24 -33.86
CA VAL A 208 -13.81 -13.11 -34.94
C VAL A 208 -14.36 -12.65 -36.28
N ALA A 209 -15.66 -12.38 -36.36
CA ALA A 209 -16.29 -11.87 -37.58
C ALA A 209 -15.73 -10.49 -37.97
N ALA A 210 -15.60 -9.57 -37.03
CA ALA A 210 -15.10 -8.21 -37.29
C ALA A 210 -13.60 -8.16 -37.65
N THR A 211 -12.82 -9.15 -37.23
CA THR A 211 -11.39 -9.27 -37.61
C THR A 211 -11.18 -10.09 -38.89
N ASN A 212 -12.26 -10.60 -39.49
CA ASN A 212 -12.21 -11.59 -40.57
C ASN A 212 -11.30 -12.77 -40.18
N GLU A 213 -11.65 -13.43 -39.08
CA GLU A 213 -10.92 -14.57 -38.50
C GLU A 213 -9.44 -14.26 -38.20
N PHE A 214 -9.15 -13.06 -37.70
CA PHE A 214 -7.78 -12.59 -37.43
C PHE A 214 -6.86 -12.70 -38.66
N SER A 215 -7.39 -12.39 -39.85
CA SER A 215 -6.61 -12.40 -41.09
C SER A 215 -5.35 -11.53 -40.97
N ILE A 216 -4.22 -12.04 -41.46
CA ILE A 216 -2.93 -11.35 -41.50
C ILE A 216 -3.02 -10.02 -42.26
N ALA A 217 -3.91 -9.92 -43.25
CA ALA A 217 -4.15 -8.69 -44.00
C ALA A 217 -4.67 -7.52 -43.11
N ASN A 218 -5.28 -7.85 -41.97
CA ASN A 218 -5.79 -6.87 -41.00
C ASN A 218 -4.82 -6.62 -39.85
N LYS A 219 -3.63 -7.23 -39.84
CA LYS A 219 -2.63 -7.07 -38.78
C LYS A 219 -1.95 -5.71 -38.90
N LEU A 220 -2.00 -4.94 -37.82
CA LEU A 220 -1.38 -3.63 -37.69
C LEU A 220 0.06 -3.71 -37.16
N GLY A 221 0.38 -4.76 -36.40
CA GLY A 221 1.72 -4.99 -35.86
C GLY A 221 1.75 -6.09 -34.81
N GLU A 222 2.95 -6.44 -34.34
CA GLU A 222 3.18 -7.38 -33.25
C GLU A 222 4.40 -6.95 -32.43
N GLY A 223 4.31 -7.07 -31.11
CA GLY A 223 5.39 -6.73 -30.17
C GLY A 223 5.19 -7.45 -28.83
N GLY A 224 5.77 -6.94 -27.74
CA GLY A 224 5.68 -7.56 -26.40
C GLY A 224 4.26 -7.70 -25.81
N PHE A 225 3.26 -7.12 -26.46
CA PHE A 225 1.84 -7.22 -26.12
C PHE A 225 1.05 -8.18 -27.02
N GLY A 226 1.71 -8.86 -27.97
CA GLY A 226 1.07 -9.74 -28.96
C GLY A 226 0.64 -9.03 -30.25
N PRO A 227 -0.07 -9.74 -31.15
CA PRO A 227 -0.51 -9.20 -32.43
C PRO A 227 -1.72 -8.27 -32.30
N VAL A 228 -1.68 -7.13 -33.00
CA VAL A 228 -2.75 -6.12 -33.04
C VAL A 228 -3.42 -6.15 -34.41
N TYR A 229 -4.75 -6.22 -34.45
CA TYR A 229 -5.54 -6.27 -35.69
C TYR A 229 -6.50 -5.08 -35.81
N LYS A 230 -6.71 -4.61 -37.03
CA LYS A 230 -7.76 -3.65 -37.38
C LYS A 230 -9.11 -4.37 -37.49
N LEU A 231 -10.15 -3.81 -36.88
CA LEU A 231 -11.52 -4.27 -37.09
C LEU A 231 -12.01 -3.77 -38.45
N VAL A 232 -12.47 -4.69 -39.29
CA VAL A 232 -13.21 -4.40 -40.52
C VAL A 232 -14.69 -4.41 -40.14
N LEU A 233 -15.20 -3.23 -39.79
CA LEU A 233 -16.62 -3.06 -39.48
C LEU A 233 -17.43 -3.24 -40.77
N LEU A 234 -17.96 -4.44 -41.02
CA LEU A 234 -19.13 -4.59 -41.87
C LEU A 234 -20.31 -4.02 -41.08
N CYS A 235 -20.67 -2.79 -41.42
CA CYS A 235 -21.91 -2.17 -40.96
C CYS A 235 -23.07 -3.00 -41.51
N LEU A 236 -23.59 -3.95 -40.72
CA LEU A 236 -24.91 -4.52 -40.96
C LEU A 236 -25.92 -3.53 -40.40
N ILE A 237 -26.59 -2.85 -41.33
CA ILE A 237 -27.72 -1.92 -41.13
C ILE A 237 -28.88 -2.68 -40.49
#